data_AF-F8N8X3-F1
#
_entry.id   AF-F8N8X3-F1
#
_cell.length_a   1.000
_cell.length_b   1.000
_cell.length_c   1.000
_cell.angle_alpha   90.00
_cell.angle_beta   90.00
_cell.angle_gamma   90.00
#
_symmetry.space_group_name_H-M   'P 1'
#
loop_
_entity.id
_entity.type
_entity.pdbx_description
1 polymer ?
#
loop_
_entity_poly.entity_id
_entity_poly.type
_entity_poly.pdbx_seq_one_letter_code
_entity_poly.pdbx_strand_id
1 'polypeptide(L)'
;MLKIILMMACGILVGRMLQKRDLKWLSPLTAVLIWALLFLLGVEVGSDSHVIRSLSRLGGEAALLAIGGVLGSSLCALLLWRSTKKRKELAE
;
A
#
# COMPACT_ATOMS: atom_id res chain seq x y z
N MET A 1 20.97 -2.25 -13.01
CA MET A 1 19.96 -1.79 -12.02
C MET A 1 19.10 -0.64 -12.54
N LEU A 2 19.68 0.42 -13.09
CA LEU A 2 18.92 1.53 -13.71
C LEU A 2 17.88 1.08 -14.74
N LYS A 3 18.17 0.04 -15.54
CA LYS A 3 17.21 -0.51 -16.53
C LYS A 3 15.89 -1.00 -15.90
N ILE A 4 15.96 -1.60 -14.71
CA ILE A 4 14.78 -2.12 -13.99
C ILE A 4 13.95 -0.94 -13.47
N ILE A 5 14.62 0.07 -12.92
CA ILE A 5 13.99 1.30 -12.43
C ILE A 5 13.30 2.05 -13.60
N LEU A 6 13.96 2.15 -14.76
CA LEU A 6 13.40 2.74 -15.96
C LEU A 6 12.19 1.95 -16.49
N MET A 7 12.26 0.63 -16.45
CA MET A 7 11.14 -0.24 -16.83
C MET A 7 9.94 -0.06 -15.91
N MET A 8 10.15 0.03 -14.59
CA MET A 8 9.08 0.33 -13.62
C MET A 8 8.50 1.74 -13.82
N ALA A 9 9.37 2.74 -14.00
CA ALA A 9 8.95 4.12 -14.24
C ALA A 9 8.11 4.25 -15.52
N CYS A 10 8.55 3.59 -16.60
CA CYS A 10 7.81 3.54 -17.85
C CYS A 10 6.46 2.83 -17.69
N GLY A 11 6.42 1.70 -16.96
CA GLY A 11 5.17 0.99 -16.65
C GLY A 11 4.16 1.86 -15.89
N ILE A 12 4.62 2.65 -14.91
CA ILE A 12 3.77 3.58 -14.16
C ILE A 12 3.26 4.71 -15.06
N LEU A 13 4.11 5.27 -15.92
CA LEU A 13 3.73 6.32 -16.87
C LEU A 13 2.68 5.83 -17.85
N VAL A 14 2.88 4.65 -18.44
CA VAL A 14 1.92 4.01 -19.35
C VAL A 14 0.62 3.72 -18.62
N GLY A 15 0.68 3.13 -17.42
CA GLY A 15 -0.51 2.85 -16.59
C GLY A 15 -1.32 4.10 -16.27
N ARG A 16 -0.65 5.21 -15.90
CA ARG A 16 -1.33 6.50 -15.67
C ARG A 16 -1.90 7.13 -16.93
N MET A 17 -1.19 7.03 -18.06
CA MET A 17 -1.72 7.56 -19.32
C MET A 17 -2.97 6.80 -19.77
N LEU A 18 -2.99 5.48 -19.56
CA LEU A 18 -4.12 4.62 -19.89
C LEU A 18 -5.30 4.81 -18.93
N GLN A 19 -5.06 5.15 -17.66
CA GLN A 19 -6.09 5.44 -16.66
C GLN A 19 -6.91 6.70 -16.99
N LYS A 20 -6.34 7.67 -17.74
CA LYS A 20 -7.04 8.91 -18.11
C LYS A 20 -8.08 8.75 -19.22
N ARG A 21 -8.08 7.64 -19.96
CA ARG A 21 -9.25 7.30 -20.77
C ARG A 21 -10.25 6.65 -19.84
N ASP A 22 -11.45 7.23 -19.72
CA ASP A 22 -12.63 6.65 -19.08
C ASP A 22 -13.05 5.35 -19.79
N LEU A 23 -12.20 4.33 -19.65
CA LEU A 23 -12.44 2.96 -20.04
C LEU A 23 -13.34 2.39 -18.95
N LYS A 24 -14.62 2.79 -18.96
CA LYS A 24 -15.66 2.29 -18.03
C LYS A 24 -15.70 0.75 -17.97
N TRP A 25 -15.16 0.07 -18.99
CA TRP A 25 -14.99 -1.37 -19.08
C TRP A 25 -13.75 -1.93 -18.38
N LEU A 26 -12.70 -1.14 -18.19
CA LEU A 26 -11.50 -1.58 -17.46
C LEU A 26 -11.78 -1.73 -15.97
N SER A 27 -12.69 -0.93 -15.40
CA SER A 27 -13.04 -0.98 -13.99
C SER A 27 -13.61 -2.33 -13.52
N PRO A 28 -14.63 -2.93 -14.18
CA PRO A 28 -15.07 -4.27 -13.83
C PRO A 28 -14.03 -5.33 -14.18
N LEU A 29 -13.28 -5.17 -15.28
CA LEU A 29 -12.26 -6.13 -15.69
C LEU A 29 -11.11 -6.23 -14.68
N THR A 30 -10.59 -5.10 -14.18
CA THR A 30 -9.54 -5.10 -13.16
C THR A 30 -10.06 -5.63 -11.83
N ALA A 31 -11.30 -5.33 -11.44
CA ALA A 31 -11.90 -5.91 -10.24
C ALA A 31 -12.00 -7.44 -10.33
N VAL A 32 -12.46 -7.98 -11.46
CA VAL A 32 -12.51 -9.43 -11.71
C VAL A 32 -11.11 -10.03 -11.71
N LEU A 33 -10.14 -9.36 -12.32
CA LEU A 33 -8.75 -9.82 -12.36
C LEU A 33 -8.13 -9.82 -10.95
N ILE A 34 -8.38 -8.80 -10.14
CA ILE A 34 -7.95 -8.73 -8.73
C ILE A 34 -8.59 -9.86 -7.93
N TRP A 35 -9.89 -10.12 -8.12
CA TRP A 35 -10.57 -11.26 -7.49
C TRP A 35 -9.95 -12.60 -7.88
N ALA A 36 -9.68 -12.81 -9.17
CA ALA A 36 -9.05 -14.02 -9.67
C ALA A 36 -7.63 -14.19 -9.12
N LEU A 37 -6.81 -13.12 -9.13
CA LEU A 37 -5.46 -13.14 -8.55
C LEU A 37 -5.50 -13.39 -7.04
N LEU A 38 -6.40 -12.74 -6.30
CA LEU A 38 -6.56 -12.96 -4.86
C LEU A 38 -6.96 -14.39 -4.55
N PHE A 39 -7.86 -14.96 -5.35
CA PHE A 39 -8.26 -16.35 -5.20
C PHE A 39 -7.09 -17.30 -5.45
N LEU A 40 -6.37 -17.11 -6.56
CA LEU A 40 -5.22 -17.94 -6.91
C LEU A 40 -4.11 -17.83 -5.85
N LEU A 41 -3.83 -16.62 -5.39
CA LEU A 41 -2.88 -16.34 -4.32
C LEU A 41 -3.30 -17.02 -3.01
N GLY A 42 -4.59 -16.98 -2.66
CA GLY A 42 -5.11 -17.65 -1.47
C GLY A 42 -4.91 -19.17 -1.52
N VAL A 43 -5.10 -19.79 -2.68
CA VAL A 43 -4.87 -21.23 -2.88
C VAL A 43 -3.37 -21.56 -2.80
N GLU A 44 -2.52 -20.77 -3.46
CA GLU A 44 -1.07 -20.96 -3.50
C GLU A 44 -0.45 -20.82 -2.09
N VAL A 45 -0.89 -19.82 -1.34
CA VAL A 45 -0.45 -19.56 0.05
C VAL A 45 -1.04 -20.58 1.03
N GLY A 46 -2.27 -21.05 0.80
CA GLY A 46 -2.97 -22.00 1.69
C GLY A 46 -2.52 -23.45 1.54
N SER A 47 -2.03 -23.86 0.36
CA SER A 47 -1.59 -25.22 0.10
C SER A 47 -0.19 -25.53 0.66
N ASP A 48 0.56 -24.51 1.09
CA ASP A 48 1.94 -24.66 1.53
C ASP A 48 2.08 -24.44 3.05
N SER A 49 2.38 -25.52 3.76
CA SER A 49 2.56 -25.51 5.21
C SER A 49 3.81 -24.75 5.67
N HIS A 50 4.79 -24.53 4.79
CA HIS A 50 5.94 -23.65 5.05
C HIS A 50 5.51 -22.18 5.02
N VAL A 51 4.64 -21.82 4.08
CA VAL A 51 4.10 -20.46 3.97
C VAL A 51 3.20 -20.13 5.15
N ILE A 52 2.33 -21.04 5.60
CA ILE A 52 1.49 -20.82 6.81
C ILE A 52 2.32 -20.53 8.07
N ARG A 53 3.40 -21.29 8.27
CA ARG A 53 4.29 -21.09 9.43
C ARG A 53 5.08 -19.79 9.34
N SER A 54 5.49 -19.42 8.12
CA SER A 54 6.16 -18.15 7.84
C SER A 54 5.19 -16.98 7.95
N LEU A 55 3.92 -17.14 7.56
CA LEU A 55 2.87 -16.13 7.67
C LEU A 55 2.51 -15.84 9.13
N SER A 56 2.57 -16.82 10.04
CA SER A 56 2.46 -16.55 11.47
C SER A 56 3.63 -15.69 12.00
N ARG A 57 4.85 -15.91 11.52
CA ARG A 57 6.03 -15.11 11.91
C ARG A 57 6.02 -13.72 11.27
N LEU A 58 5.84 -13.65 9.96
CA LEU A 58 5.66 -12.41 9.19
C LEU A 58 4.43 -11.63 9.67
N GLY A 59 3.36 -12.30 10.08
CA GLY A 59 2.15 -11.66 10.61
C GLY A 59 2.41 -10.94 11.91
N GLY A 60 3.20 -11.52 12.81
CA GLY A 60 3.65 -10.86 14.04
C GLY A 60 4.53 -9.63 13.75
N GLU A 61 5.49 -9.77 12.83
CA GLU A 61 6.36 -8.66 12.41
C GLU A 61 5.55 -7.54 11.72
N ALA A 62 4.62 -7.90 10.85
CA ALA A 62 3.73 -6.97 10.15
C ALA A 62 2.78 -6.26 11.12
N ALA A 63 2.24 -6.96 12.13
CA ALA A 63 1.41 -6.35 13.16
C ALA A 63 2.19 -5.32 13.98
N LEU A 64 3.43 -5.65 14.36
CA LEU A 64 4.31 -4.72 15.07
C LEU A 64 4.64 -3.49 14.21
N LEU A 65 4.95 -3.69 12.93
CA LEU A 65 5.18 -2.60 11.98
C LEU A 65 3.93 -1.75 11.75
N ALA A 66 2.75 -2.36 11.65
CA ALA A 66 1.49 -1.65 11.48
C ALA A 66 1.18 -0.78 12.71
N ILE A 67 1.30 -1.34 13.91
CA ILE A 67 1.08 -0.60 15.17
C ILE A 67 2.12 0.51 15.30
N GLY A 68 3.40 0.22 15.06
CA GLY A 68 4.46 1.22 15.09
C GLY A 68 4.25 2.34 14.08
N GLY A 69 3.83 2.01 12.86
CA GLY A 69 3.55 2.98 11.80
C GLY A 69 2.32 3.84 12.09
N VAL A 70 1.25 3.26 12.62
CA VAL A 70 0.03 4.00 13.02
C VAL A 70 0.33 4.92 14.20
N LEU A 71 0.99 4.42 15.24
CA LEU A 71 1.37 5.23 16.40
C LEU A 71 2.33 6.35 16.01
N GLY A 72 3.34 6.06 15.18
CA GLY A 72 4.28 7.06 14.68
C GLY A 72 3.59 8.13 13.83
N SER A 73 2.73 7.74 12.89
CA SER A 73 1.99 8.68 12.05
C SER A 73 1.02 9.54 12.87
N SER A 74 0.35 8.94 13.85
CA SER A 74 -0.56 9.64 14.76
C SER A 74 0.18 10.62 15.67
N LEU A 75 1.34 10.24 16.21
CA LEU A 75 2.20 11.15 16.98
C LEU A 75 2.69 12.32 16.13
N CYS A 76 3.16 12.06 14.91
CA CYS A 76 3.60 13.12 14.00
C CYS A 76 2.46 14.08 13.65
N ALA A 77 1.25 13.57 13.41
CA ALA A 77 0.07 14.41 13.17
C ALA A 77 -0.27 15.28 14.40
N LEU A 78 -0.18 14.71 15.62
CA LEU A 78 -0.38 15.45 16.87
C LEU A 78 0.69 16.52 17.11
N LEU A 79 1.96 16.22 16.83
CA LEU A 79 3.05 17.19 16.92
C LEU A 79 2.88 18.33 15.91
N LEU A 80 2.49 18.01 14.68
CA LEU A 80 2.21 19.01 13.65
C LEU A 80 1.02 19.90 14.04
N TRP A 81 -0.05 19.31 14.58
CA TRP A 81 -1.21 20.04 15.08
C TRP A 81 -0.84 20.99 16.24
N ARG A 82 -0.05 20.51 17.20
CA ARG A 82 0.42 21.33 18.34
C ARG A 82 1.36 22.45 17.89
N SER A 83 2.30 22.20 16.98
CA SER A 83 3.20 23.22 16.43
C SER A 83 2.47 24.27 15.62
N THR A 84 1.46 23.88 14.83
CA THR A 84 0.58 24.82 14.12
C THR A 84 -0.25 25.67 15.08
N LYS A 85 -0.81 25.08 16.14
CA LYS A 85 -1.60 25.82 17.12
C LYS A 85 -0.75 26.85 17.88
N LYS A 86 0.45 26.46 18.32
CA LYS A 86 1.43 27.35 18.97
C LYS A 86 1.86 28.53 18.10
N ARG A 87 1.90 28.36 16.78
CA ARG A 87 2.26 29.43 15.83
C ARG A 87 1.13 30.44 15.62
N LYS A 88 -0.13 30.06 15.83
CA LYS A 88 -1.26 30.99 15.80
C LYS A 88 -1.34 31.86 17.06
N GLU A 89 -1.05 31.30 18.24
CA GLU A 89 -1.06 32.06 19.51
C GLU A 89 0.10 33.07 19.67
N LEU A 90 1.16 32.98 18.86
CA LEU A 90 2.30 33.92 18.87
C LEU A 90 2.17 35.03 17.82
N ALA A 91 1.11 35.02 17.01
CA ALA A 91 0.82 35.99 15.97
C ALA A 91 -0.43 36.85 16.28
N GLU A 92 -1.03 36.66 17.47
CA GLU A 92 -2.07 37.51 18.06
C GLU A 92 -1.50 38.38 19.18
#